data_AF-A0A2H3KFX9-F1
#
_entry.id   AF-A0A2H3KFX9-F1
#
_cell.length_a   1.000
_cell.length_b   1.000
_cell.length_c   1.000
_cell.angle_alpha   90.00
_cell.angle_beta   90.00
_cell.angle_gamma   90.00
#
_symmetry.space_group_name_H-M   'P 1'
#
loop_
_entity.id
_entity.type
_entity.pdbx_description
1 polymer ?
#
loop_
_entity_poly.entity_id
_entity_poly.type
_entity_poly.pdbx_seq_one_letter_code
_entity_poly.pdbx_strand_id
1 'polypeptide(L)'
;MNDYKVYENQTLFDVSAHVYGRADLAIELALLNNIALHECLRAGQLLKMIDAPIQTLIVRAIESRKIIPSTGFGQRNELDNLGFPNEFVIQF
;
A
#
# COMPACT_ATOMS: atom_id res chain seq x y z
N MET A 1 -13.02 8.00 -15.97
CA MET A 1 -12.54 7.13 -14.89
C MET A 1 -11.14 7.60 -14.57
N ASN A 2 -10.86 7.99 -13.33
CA ASN A 2 -9.53 8.49 -12.97
C ASN A 2 -8.67 7.28 -12.61
N ASP A 3 -7.50 7.18 -13.24
CA ASP A 3 -6.51 6.17 -12.92
C ASP A 3 -5.54 6.73 -11.87
N TYR A 4 -5.09 5.89 -10.95
CA TYR A 4 -4.06 6.23 -9.96
C TYR A 4 -2.76 5.51 -10.29
N LYS A 5 -1.66 6.27 -10.32
CA LYS A 5 -0.32 5.71 -10.51
C LYS A 5 0.28 5.32 -9.16
N VAL A 6 0.52 4.02 -8.98
CA VAL A 6 1.10 3.45 -7.77
C VAL A 6 2.52 3.96 -7.54
N TYR A 7 2.84 4.37 -6.31
CA TYR A 7 4.20 4.69 -5.87
C TYR A 7 4.94 3.46 -5.37
N GLU A 8 6.26 3.59 -5.21
CA GLU A 8 7.09 2.51 -4.69
C GLU A 8 6.61 2.06 -3.30
N ASN A 9 6.61 0.73 -3.07
CA ASN A 9 6.27 0.09 -1.80
C ASN A 9 4.86 0.41 -1.26
N GLN A 10 3.92 0.79 -2.12
CA GLN A 10 2.52 0.91 -1.70
C GLN A 10 1.79 -0.44 -1.75
N THR A 11 0.96 -0.65 -0.74
CA THR A 11 -0.10 -1.66 -0.73
C THR A 11 -1.42 -1.05 -1.23
N LEU A 12 -2.43 -1.89 -1.46
CA LEU A 12 -3.79 -1.39 -1.73
C LEU A 12 -4.37 -0.58 -0.56
N PHE A 13 -4.00 -0.91 0.67
CA PHE A 13 -4.40 -0.13 1.85
C PHE A 13 -3.78 1.27 1.83
N ASP A 14 -2.52 1.38 1.42
CA ASP A 14 -1.84 2.66 1.27
C ASP A 14 -2.50 3.53 0.19
N VAL A 15 -2.78 2.96 -0.98
CA VAL A 15 -3.46 3.65 -2.08
C VAL A 15 -4.85 4.13 -1.63
N SER A 16 -5.60 3.24 -0.97
CA SER A 16 -6.91 3.53 -0.44
C SER A 16 -6.89 4.69 0.56
N ALA A 17 -5.97 4.64 1.52
CA ALA A 17 -5.79 5.68 2.53
C ALA A 17 -5.35 7.01 1.91
N HIS A 18 -4.47 6.97 0.92
CA HIS A 18 -3.96 8.16 0.23
C HIS A 18 -5.07 8.86 -0.54
N VAL A 19 -5.88 8.13 -1.31
CA VAL A 19 -6.88 8.73 -2.21
C VAL A 19 -8.18 9.07 -1.48
N TYR A 20 -8.63 8.21 -0.56
CA TYR A 20 -9.95 8.34 0.07
C TYR A 20 -9.90 8.72 1.55
N GLY A 21 -8.71 8.73 2.16
CA GLY A 21 -8.58 8.88 3.61
C GLY A 21 -9.15 7.69 4.37
N ARG A 22 -9.22 6.51 3.72
CA ARG A 22 -9.91 5.32 4.17
C ARG A 22 -9.09 4.09 3.82
N ALA A 23 -8.82 3.20 4.75
CA ALA A 23 -8.12 1.95 4.43
C ALA A 23 -9.08 0.85 3.93
N ASP A 24 -10.34 0.90 4.35
CA ASP A 24 -11.34 -0.14 4.12
C ASP A 24 -11.69 -0.34 2.64
N LEU A 25 -11.57 0.71 1.82
CA LEU A 25 -11.83 0.64 0.37
C LEU A 25 -10.80 -0.17 -0.44
N ALA A 26 -9.78 -0.74 0.22
CA ALA A 26 -8.78 -1.58 -0.43
C ALA A 26 -9.39 -2.86 -1.03
N ILE A 27 -10.45 -3.40 -0.42
CA ILE A 27 -11.11 -4.61 -0.89
C ILE A 27 -11.85 -4.34 -2.21
N GLU A 28 -12.61 -3.25 -2.29
CA GLU A 28 -13.29 -2.84 -3.51
C GLU A 28 -12.30 -2.47 -4.62
N LEU A 29 -11.17 -1.83 -4.27
CA LEU A 29 -10.10 -1.58 -5.21
C LEU A 29 -9.49 -2.88 -5.77
N ALA A 30 -9.28 -3.89 -4.93
CA ALA A 30 -8.78 -5.19 -5.35
C ALA A 30 -9.73 -5.86 -6.36
N LEU A 31 -11.03 -5.88 -6.02
CA LEU A 31 -12.09 -6.43 -6.87
C LEU A 31 -12.18 -5.70 -8.22
N LEU A 32 -12.19 -4.36 -8.22
CA LEU A 32 -12.27 -3.56 -9.43
C LEU A 32 -11.08 -3.78 -10.38
N ASN A 33 -9.89 -3.98 -9.80
CA ASN A 33 -8.64 -4.16 -10.55
C ASN A 33 -8.31 -5.62 -10.84
N ASN A 34 -9.15 -6.56 -10.42
CA ASN A 34 -8.96 -8.00 -10.59
C ASN A 34 -7.58 -8.48 -10.08
N ILE A 35 -7.22 -8.06 -8.87
CA ILE A 35 -5.99 -8.45 -8.18
C ILE A 35 -6.30 -8.92 -6.76
N ALA A 36 -5.38 -9.67 -6.15
CA ALA A 36 -5.51 -10.05 -4.75
C ALA A 36 -5.34 -8.84 -3.82
N LEU A 37 -6.00 -8.85 -2.66
CA LEU A 37 -5.86 -7.76 -1.67
C LEU A 37 -4.42 -7.59 -1.17
N HIS A 38 -3.67 -8.70 -1.10
CA HIS A 38 -2.27 -8.76 -0.69
C HIS A 38 -1.29 -8.73 -1.88
N GLU A 39 -1.77 -8.44 -3.09
CA GLU A 39 -0.94 -8.38 -4.28
C GLU A 39 0.21 -7.37 -4.10
N CYS A 40 1.40 -7.73 -4.55
CA CYS A 40 2.53 -6.82 -4.59
C CYS A 40 2.35 -5.85 -5.76
N LEU A 41 1.93 -4.62 -5.46
CA LEU A 41 1.76 -3.58 -6.47
C LEU A 41 3.13 -3.16 -7.03
N ARG A 42 3.19 -2.94 -8.34
CA ARG A 42 4.40 -2.45 -9.01
C ARG A 42 4.39 -0.93 -9.04
N ALA A 43 5.53 -0.31 -8.72
CA ALA A 43 5.69 1.13 -8.92
C ALA A 43 5.37 1.51 -10.37
N GLY A 44 4.53 2.54 -10.55
CA GLY A 44 4.04 2.97 -11.85
C GLY A 44 2.84 2.21 -12.42
N GLN A 45 2.38 1.13 -11.76
CA GLN A 45 1.14 0.45 -12.12
C GLN A 45 -0.04 1.43 -12.04
N LEU A 46 -0.92 1.36 -13.03
CA LEU A 46 -2.17 2.13 -13.04
C LEU A 46 -3.29 1.30 -12.40
N LEU A 47 -3.94 1.86 -11.38
CA LEU A 47 -5.12 1.30 -10.76
C LEU A 47 -6.35 2.12 -11.15
N LYS A 48 -7.41 1.41 -11.52
CA LYS A 48 -8.75 1.98 -11.67
C LYS A 48 -9.27 2.37 -10.30
N MET A 49 -9.82 3.57 -10.20
CA MET A 49 -10.38 4.09 -8.96
C MET A 49 -11.89 3.88 -8.89
N ILE A 50 -12.38 3.59 -7.69
CA ILE A 50 -13.81 3.52 -7.38
C ILE A 50 -14.37 4.93 -7.14
N ASP A 51 -15.65 5.12 -7.46
CA ASP A 51 -16.40 6.30 -7.05
C ASP A 51 -16.92 6.07 -5.62
N ALA A 52 -16.25 6.67 -4.64
CA ALA A 52 -16.53 6.46 -3.22
C ALA A 52 -16.36 7.77 -2.41
N PRO A 53 -17.12 7.94 -1.30
CA PRO A 53 -16.98 9.11 -0.45
C PRO A 53 -15.57 9.24 0.15
N ILE A 54 -15.02 10.45 0.04
CA ILE A 54 -13.68 10.80 0.54
C ILE A 54 -13.78 11.36 1.97
N GLN A 55 -12.90 10.91 2.87
CA GLN A 55 -12.69 11.56 4.16
C GLN A 55 -11.79 12.79 4.02
N THR A 56 -12.40 13.92 3.65
CA THR A 56 -11.72 15.16 3.26
C THR A 56 -10.67 15.65 4.26
N LEU A 57 -10.92 15.56 5.57
CA LEU A 57 -9.96 16.02 6.58
C LEU A 57 -8.68 15.18 6.61
N ILE A 58 -8.80 13.87 6.41
CA ILE A 58 -7.66 12.95 6.38
C ILE A 58 -6.86 13.17 5.10
N VAL A 59 -7.53 13.22 3.95
CA VAL A 59 -6.86 13.49 2.66
C VAL A 59 -6.12 14.83 2.70
N ARG A 60 -6.76 15.91 3.18
CA ARG A 60 -6.09 17.21 3.34
C ARG A 60 -4.89 17.16 4.29
N ALA A 61 -4.96 16.37 5.36
CA ALA A 61 -3.84 16.20 6.27
C ALA A 61 -2.66 15.46 5.62
N ILE A 62 -2.93 14.46 4.79
CA ILE A 62 -1.92 13.72 4.01
C ILE A 62 -1.29 14.66 2.95
N GLU A 63 -2.13 15.34 2.16
CA GLU A 63 -1.72 16.25 1.09
C GLU A 63 -0.89 17.43 1.61
N SER A 64 -1.34 18.10 2.68
CA SER A 64 -0.64 19.27 3.25
C SER A 64 0.76 18.96 3.75
N ARG A 65 1.02 17.70 4.11
CA ARG A 65 2.32 17.20 4.57
C ARG A 65 3.11 16.46 3.48
N LYS A 66 2.56 16.36 2.26
CA LYS A 66 3.16 15.62 1.14
C LYS A 66 3.49 14.16 1.49
N ILE A 67 2.61 13.53 2.27
CA ILE A 67 2.80 12.13 2.71
C ILE A 67 2.34 11.20 1.60
N ILE A 68 3.18 10.20 1.29
CA ILE A 68 2.81 9.07 0.44
C ILE A 68 2.91 7.81 1.32
N PRO A 69 1.77 7.27 1.79
CA PRO A 69 1.78 6.02 2.55
C PRO A 69 2.41 4.91 1.71
N SER A 70 3.31 4.15 2.31
CA SER A 70 4.12 3.10 1.65
C SER A 70 4.51 2.04 2.70
N THR A 71 3.49 1.36 3.23
CA THR A 71 3.67 0.34 4.27
C THR A 71 4.01 -1.03 3.71
N GLY A 72 4.05 -1.17 2.39
CA GLY A 72 4.52 -2.39 1.73
C GLY A 72 5.95 -2.70 2.11
N PHE A 73 6.23 -3.96 2.43
CA PHE A 73 7.59 -4.43 2.54
C PHE A 73 8.19 -4.46 1.14
N GLY A 74 8.97 -3.43 0.79
CA GLY A 74 9.91 -3.56 -0.31
C GLY A 74 10.79 -4.78 -0.03
N GLN A 75 11.28 -5.46 -1.06
CA GLN A 75 12.46 -6.30 -0.90
C GLN A 75 13.57 -5.37 -0.37
N ARG A 76 13.68 -5.25 0.96
CA ARG A 76 14.92 -4.83 1.58
C ARG A 76 15.90 -5.86 1.06
N ASN A 77 16.85 -5.40 0.25
CA ASN A 77 18.02 -6.20 -0.10
C ASN A 77 18.43 -6.92 1.18
N GLU A 78 18.69 -8.23 1.10
CA GLU A 78 19.07 -9.12 2.21
C GLU A 78 20.39 -8.70 2.92
N LEU A 79 20.83 -7.47 2.73
CA LEU A 79 22.06 -6.86 3.23
C LEU A 79 21.86 -6.07 4.53
N ASP A 80 20.63 -5.83 5.00
CA ASP A 80 20.39 -5.30 6.36
C ASP A 80 20.44 -6.43 7.39
N ASN A 81 21.59 -7.08 7.40
CA ASN A 81 22.00 -8.09 8.35
C ASN A 81 22.38 -7.37 9.66
N LEU A 82 21.47 -7.34 10.63
CA LEU A 82 21.80 -7.03 12.03
C LEU A 82 21.62 -8.29 12.88
N GLY A 83 22.47 -9.29 12.63
CA GLY A 83 23.16 -10.00 13.71
C GLY A 83 22.34 -10.92 14.62
N PHE A 84 21.23 -11.50 14.16
CA PHE A 84 20.68 -12.68 14.82
C PHE A 84 21.24 -13.94 14.14
N PRO A 85 22.07 -14.75 14.82
CA PRO A 85 22.49 -16.02 14.26
C PRO A 85 21.26 -16.90 14.00
N ASN A 86 21.23 -17.54 12.84
CA ASN A 86 20.19 -18.46 12.36
C ASN A 86 20.10 -19.77 13.17
N GLU A 87 20.25 -19.73 14.50
CA GLU A 87 20.34 -20.93 15.35
C GLU A 87 19.39 -20.93 16.56
N PHE A 88 18.25 -20.25 16.51
CA PHE A 88 17.12 -20.69 17.34
C PHE A 88 16.34 -21.79 16.62
N VAL A 89 16.99 -22.95 16.50
CA VAL A 89 16.31 -24.21 16.26
C VAL A 89 15.53 -24.54 17.54
N ILE A 90 14.24 -24.26 17.56
CA ILE A 90 13.34 -24.89 18.54
C ILE A 90 13.08 -26.30 18.00
N GLN A 91 13.81 -27.29 18.54
CA GLN A 91 13.49 -28.70 18.29
C GLN A 91 12.21 -29.05 19.07
N PHE A 92 11.21 -29.57 18.36
CA PHE A 92 10.06 -30.27 18.96
C PHE A 92 10.41 -31.75 19.14
#